data_AF-A0A3M1DJU9-F1
#
_entry.id   AF-A0A3M1DJU9-F1
#
_cell.length_a   1.000
_cell.length_b   1.000
_cell.length_c   1.000
_cell.angle_alpha   90.00
_cell.angle_beta   90.00
_cell.angle_gamma   90.00
#
_symmetry.space_group_name_H-M   'P 1'
#
loop_
_entity.id
_entity.type
_entity.pdbx_description
1 polymer ?
#
loop_
_entity_poly.entity_id
_entity_poly.type
_entity_poly.pdbx_seq_one_letter_code
_entity_poly.pdbx_strand_id
1 'polypeptide(L)'
;MKPGWRTKLVGWWERAIAVEARDEEEARLGRLFNTLMFISTGTATAIALTFVVLRISGLMESVPFWVAVAFPVAYLPLSPGCWIWAKRGRVKPVARFYSWVNFVSLSLASLVFDGLRSPAWPLQLWTIVVAGTLVSPTNALRMTGLLVGYGILLALLGRIGVYVPPLSVGPGREIATIAFTMIMLVSTGGLLTYLNMRSLQDALKRLRATTQELEEQRRSLEDQVAARTADLARRTAQLEAAATVARRAAEIRDL
;
A
#
# COMPACT_ATOMS: atom_id res chain seq x y z
N MET A 1 1.71 35.29 8.95
CA MET A 1 2.85 34.34 8.80
C MET A 1 2.76 33.66 7.44
N LYS A 2 3.81 33.77 6.60
CA LYS A 2 3.84 33.10 5.30
C LYS A 2 3.95 31.57 5.53
N PRO A 3 3.14 30.74 4.86
CA PRO A 3 3.24 29.29 5.01
C PRO A 3 4.65 28.84 4.60
N GLY A 4 5.36 28.21 5.54
CA GLY A 4 6.72 27.72 5.33
C GLY A 4 6.75 26.69 4.20
N TRP A 5 7.86 26.62 3.46
CA TRP A 5 8.04 25.76 2.29
C TRP A 5 7.56 24.31 2.48
N ARG A 6 7.69 23.75 3.69
CA ARG A 6 7.19 22.42 4.06
C ARG A 6 5.66 22.29 3.93
N THR A 7 4.90 23.28 4.39
CA THR A 7 3.43 23.27 4.29
C THR A 7 2.94 23.35 2.85
N LYS A 8 3.65 24.09 1.99
CA LYS A 8 3.37 24.14 0.55
C LYS A 8 3.64 22.80 -0.13
N LEU A 9 4.73 22.12 0.23
CA LEU A 9 5.05 20.79 -0.28
C LEU A 9 4.01 19.75 0.13
N VAL A 10 3.60 19.74 1.40
CA VAL A 10 2.56 18.83 1.89
C VAL A 10 1.25 19.07 1.15
N GLY A 11 0.80 20.32 1.02
CA GLY A 11 -0.43 20.63 0.29
C GLY A 11 -0.35 20.39 -1.22
N TRP A 12 0.83 20.44 -1.82
CA TRP A 12 1.02 19.99 -3.21
C TRP A 12 0.94 18.47 -3.32
N TRP A 13 1.60 17.75 -2.41
CA TRP A 13 1.61 16.30 -2.36
C TRP A 13 0.20 15.73 -2.16
N GLU A 14 -0.56 16.28 -1.21
CA GLU A 14 -1.95 15.89 -0.96
C GLU A 14 -2.83 16.06 -2.19
N ARG A 15 -2.69 17.18 -2.91
CA ARG A 15 -3.39 17.39 -4.20
C ARG A 15 -2.89 16.46 -5.31
N ALA A 16 -1.62 16.08 -5.29
CA ALA A 16 -1.06 15.16 -6.26
C ALA A 16 -1.60 13.74 -6.06
N ILE A 17 -1.77 13.29 -4.81
CA ILE A 17 -2.26 11.93 -4.50
C ILE A 17 -3.79 11.84 -4.40
N ALA A 18 -4.50 12.95 -4.22
CA ALA A 18 -5.96 12.95 -4.14
C ALA A 18 -6.62 12.37 -5.41
N VAL A 19 -7.71 11.62 -5.20
CA VAL A 19 -8.50 10.97 -6.24
C VAL A 19 -9.96 11.29 -6.00
N GLU A 20 -10.69 11.59 -7.08
CA GLU A 20 -12.15 11.64 -7.05
C GLU A 20 -12.70 10.22 -6.91
N ALA A 21 -13.32 9.91 -5.77
CA ALA A 21 -13.89 8.60 -5.50
C ALA A 21 -15.24 8.75 -4.80
N ARG A 22 -16.16 7.83 -5.08
CA ARG A 22 -17.50 7.80 -4.47
C ARG A 22 -17.48 7.19 -3.07
N ASP A 23 -16.46 6.39 -2.77
CA ASP A 23 -16.29 5.64 -1.53
C ASP A 23 -14.94 5.96 -0.87
N GLU A 24 -14.89 5.97 0.46
CA GLU A 24 -13.70 6.26 1.26
C GLU A 24 -12.61 5.19 1.06
N GLU A 25 -13.01 3.93 0.86
CA GLU A 25 -12.10 2.85 0.54
C GLU A 25 -11.44 3.02 -0.84
N GLU A 26 -12.21 3.45 -1.83
CA GLU A 26 -11.71 3.72 -3.18
C GLU A 26 -10.80 4.96 -3.20
N ALA A 27 -11.10 5.99 -2.41
CA ALA A 27 -10.20 7.12 -2.20
C ALA A 27 -8.87 6.70 -1.55
N ARG A 28 -8.93 5.79 -0.57
CA ARG A 28 -7.73 5.24 0.09
C ARG A 28 -6.86 4.45 -0.88
N LEU A 29 -7.46 3.56 -1.67
CA LEU A 29 -6.78 2.81 -2.72
C LEU A 29 -6.21 3.72 -3.82
N GLY A 30 -6.96 4.76 -4.22
CA GLY A 30 -6.51 5.74 -5.20
C GLY A 30 -5.27 6.51 -4.74
N ARG A 31 -5.24 6.95 -3.47
CA ARG A 31 -4.04 7.58 -2.89
C ARG A 31 -2.84 6.62 -2.85
N LEU A 32 -3.07 5.36 -2.49
CA LEU A 32 -2.03 4.32 -2.49
C LEU A 32 -1.47 4.12 -3.90
N PHE A 33 -2.35 3.99 -4.89
CA PHE A 33 -1.99 3.82 -6.30
C PHE A 33 -1.17 5.01 -6.81
N ASN A 34 -1.61 6.24 -6.52
CA ASN A 34 -0.89 7.44 -6.95
C ASN A 34 0.51 7.52 -6.34
N THR A 35 0.67 7.22 -5.05
CA THR A 35 2.00 7.13 -4.41
C THR A 35 2.87 6.07 -5.10
N LEU A 36 2.29 4.91 -5.45
CA LEU A 36 2.98 3.85 -6.17
C LEU A 36 3.41 4.27 -7.58
N MET A 37 2.61 5.06 -8.29
CA MET A 37 2.98 5.62 -9.59
C MET A 37 4.19 6.54 -9.47
N PHE A 38 4.25 7.41 -8.46
CA PHE A 38 5.42 8.26 -8.22
C PHE A 38 6.68 7.43 -7.95
N ILE A 39 6.59 6.44 -7.06
CA ILE A 39 7.71 5.52 -6.77
C ILE A 39 8.14 4.82 -8.05
N SER A 40 7.18 4.28 -8.81
CA SER A 40 7.47 3.52 -10.02
C SER A 40 8.10 4.37 -11.12
N THR A 41 7.70 5.64 -11.27
CA THR A 41 8.35 6.58 -12.19
C THR A 41 9.79 6.85 -11.77
N GLY A 42 10.05 7.00 -10.46
CA GLY A 42 11.40 7.11 -9.92
C GLY A 42 12.24 5.86 -10.19
N THR A 43 11.68 4.68 -9.94
CA THR A 43 12.33 3.38 -10.22
C THR A 43 12.65 3.22 -11.71
N ALA A 44 11.69 3.51 -12.61
CA ALA A 44 11.91 3.45 -14.06
C ALA A 44 13.01 4.42 -14.50
N THR A 45 13.04 5.64 -13.95
CA THR A 45 14.08 6.63 -14.22
C THR A 45 15.46 6.15 -13.77
N ALA A 46 15.57 5.57 -12.57
CA ALA A 46 16.82 5.01 -12.04
C ALA A 46 17.33 3.82 -12.88
N ILE A 47 16.42 2.96 -13.36
CA ILE A 47 16.73 1.86 -14.26
C ILE A 47 17.26 2.39 -15.61
N ALA A 48 16.58 3.37 -16.21
CA ALA A 48 17.03 3.99 -17.45
C ALA A 48 18.43 4.62 -17.29
N LEU A 49 18.67 5.32 -16.18
CA LEU A 49 19.97 5.90 -15.87
C LEU A 49 21.06 4.84 -15.73
N THR A 50 20.75 3.69 -15.15
CA THR A 50 21.70 2.57 -15.03
C THR A 50 22.14 2.09 -16.42
N PHE A 51 21.23 1.95 -17.38
CA PHE A 51 21.61 1.59 -18.75
C PHE A 51 22.45 2.67 -19.43
N VAL A 52 22.17 3.95 -19.20
CA VAL A 52 23.00 5.06 -19.71
C VAL A 52 24.42 4.98 -19.14
N VAL A 53 24.57 4.73 -17.83
CA VAL A 53 25.88 4.56 -17.20
C VAL A 53 26.62 3.37 -17.81
N LEU A 54 25.97 2.21 -17.96
CA LEU A 54 26.58 1.03 -18.59
C LEU A 54 27.06 1.30 -20.02
N ARG A 55 26.29 2.08 -20.79
CA ARG A 55 26.65 2.47 -22.16
C ARG A 55 27.85 3.40 -22.22
N ILE A 56 27.92 4.38 -21.32
CA ILE A 56 29.03 5.35 -21.24
C ILE A 56 30.30 4.65 -20.75
N SER A 57 30.19 3.68 -19.83
CA SER A 57 31.30 2.88 -19.33
C SER A 57 31.81 1.81 -20.31
N GLY A 58 31.22 1.69 -21.51
CA GLY A 58 31.62 0.70 -22.51
C GLY A 58 31.26 -0.75 -22.14
N LEU A 59 30.40 -0.95 -21.15
CA LEU A 59 30.01 -2.28 -20.65
C LEU A 59 28.79 -2.87 -21.38
N MET A 60 28.19 -2.10 -22.29
CA MET A 60 27.01 -2.48 -23.06
C MET A 60 27.12 -2.01 -24.51
N GLU A 61 26.82 -2.89 -25.43
CA GLU A 61 26.79 -2.60 -26.87
C GLU A 61 25.60 -1.70 -27.26
N SER A 62 25.71 -1.04 -28.41
CA SER A 62 24.72 -0.02 -28.83
C SER A 62 23.33 -0.58 -29.11
N VAL A 63 23.22 -1.76 -29.74
CA VAL A 63 21.92 -2.35 -30.09
C VAL A 63 21.18 -2.83 -28.83
N PRO A 64 21.80 -3.65 -27.94
CA PRO A 64 21.19 -3.99 -26.65
C PRO A 64 20.80 -2.78 -25.82
N PHE A 65 21.61 -1.71 -25.83
CA PHE A 65 21.31 -0.47 -25.09
C PHE A 65 19.99 0.17 -25.52
N TRP A 66 19.78 0.41 -26.82
CA TRP A 66 18.57 1.08 -27.30
C TRP A 66 17.31 0.26 -27.01
N VAL A 67 17.39 -1.05 -27.18
CA VAL A 67 16.28 -1.96 -26.84
C VAL A 67 16.03 -1.97 -25.34
N ALA A 68 17.07 -2.03 -24.51
CA ALA A 68 16.94 -2.10 -23.06
C ALA A 68 16.40 -0.81 -22.46
N VAL A 69 16.82 0.36 -22.95
CA VAL A 69 16.33 1.68 -22.52
C VAL A 69 14.89 1.92 -22.97
N ALA A 70 14.45 1.35 -24.10
CA ALA A 70 13.08 1.49 -24.56
C ALA A 70 12.06 0.99 -23.53
N PHE A 71 12.36 -0.08 -22.79
CA PHE A 71 11.50 -0.61 -21.73
C PHE A 71 11.19 0.44 -20.65
N PRO A 72 12.15 0.91 -19.83
CA PRO A 72 11.89 1.91 -18.78
C PRO A 72 11.40 3.24 -19.34
N VAL A 73 11.86 3.66 -20.52
CA VAL A 73 11.38 4.90 -21.16
C VAL A 73 9.91 4.80 -21.53
N ALA A 74 9.43 3.64 -21.99
CA ALA A 74 8.01 3.41 -22.25
C ALA A 74 7.15 3.48 -20.97
N TYR A 75 7.73 3.19 -19.79
CA TYR A 75 7.02 3.36 -18.51
C TYR A 75 6.90 4.82 -18.06
N LEU A 76 7.81 5.69 -18.49
CA LEU A 76 7.79 7.11 -18.10
C LEU A 76 6.50 7.85 -18.51
N PRO A 77 5.91 7.65 -19.69
CA PRO A 77 4.58 8.19 -20.01
C PRO A 77 3.44 7.32 -19.46
N LEU A 78 3.65 6.00 -19.35
CA LEU A 78 2.62 5.07 -18.86
C LEU A 78 2.21 5.37 -17.41
N SER A 79 3.18 5.58 -16.52
CA SER A 79 2.92 5.80 -15.08
C SER A 79 2.13 7.11 -14.81
N PRO A 80 2.51 8.28 -15.37
CA PRO A 80 1.69 9.49 -15.32
C PRO A 80 0.34 9.36 -16.01
N GLY A 81 0.25 8.63 -17.13
CA GLY A 81 -1.02 8.34 -17.78
C GLY A 81 -1.98 7.57 -16.87
N CYS A 82 -1.48 6.52 -16.23
CA CYS A 82 -2.21 5.78 -15.21
C CYS A 82 -2.58 6.66 -14.01
N TRP A 83 -1.68 7.54 -13.55
CA TRP A 83 -1.97 8.50 -12.48
C TRP A 83 -3.13 9.45 -12.84
N ILE A 84 -3.14 10.01 -14.06
CA ILE A 84 -4.23 10.88 -14.54
C ILE A 84 -5.54 10.11 -14.64
N TRP A 85 -5.52 8.86 -15.10
CA TRP A 85 -6.73 8.03 -15.19
C TRP A 85 -7.25 7.57 -13.83
N ALA A 86 -6.36 7.28 -12.89
CA ALA A 86 -6.72 6.97 -11.52
C ALA A 86 -7.40 8.18 -10.85
N LYS A 87 -6.93 9.40 -11.11
CA LYS A 87 -7.59 10.64 -10.63
C LYS A 87 -9.03 10.79 -11.06
N ARG A 88 -9.41 10.23 -12.22
CA ARG A 88 -10.79 10.23 -12.75
C ARG A 88 -11.68 9.12 -12.14
N GLY A 89 -11.29 8.54 -11.01
CA GLY A 89 -12.07 7.53 -10.28
C GLY A 89 -12.00 6.11 -10.84
N ARG A 90 -11.09 5.80 -11.78
CA ARG A 90 -10.96 4.45 -12.38
C ARG A 90 -9.80 3.64 -11.76
N VAL A 91 -9.69 3.63 -10.43
CA VAL A 91 -8.49 3.08 -9.74
C VAL A 91 -8.27 1.60 -10.00
N LYS A 92 -9.27 0.74 -9.74
CA LYS A 92 -9.15 -0.73 -9.89
C LYS A 92 -8.81 -1.18 -11.33
N PRO A 93 -9.52 -0.74 -12.38
CA PRO A 93 -9.19 -1.16 -13.74
C PRO A 93 -7.82 -0.64 -14.20
N VAL A 94 -7.44 0.59 -13.82
CA VAL A 94 -6.12 1.15 -14.14
C VAL A 94 -5.02 0.39 -13.42
N ALA A 95 -5.21 0.06 -12.14
CA ALA A 95 -4.25 -0.75 -11.38
C ALA A 95 -4.07 -2.15 -12.00
N ARG A 96 -5.16 -2.81 -12.40
CA ARG A 96 -5.10 -4.10 -13.10
C ARG A 96 -4.36 -3.99 -14.43
N PHE A 97 -4.68 -2.98 -15.24
CA PHE A 97 -4.01 -2.73 -16.52
C PHE A 97 -2.51 -2.51 -16.30
N TYR A 98 -2.16 -1.64 -15.37
CA TYR A 98 -0.78 -1.34 -15.01
C TYR A 98 -0.01 -2.60 -14.57
N SER A 99 -0.57 -3.40 -13.65
CA SER A 99 0.06 -4.63 -13.17
C SER A 99 0.31 -5.63 -14.31
N TRP A 100 -0.64 -5.82 -15.21
CA TRP A 100 -0.50 -6.74 -16.34
C TRP A 100 0.49 -6.26 -17.38
N VAL A 101 0.42 -4.99 -17.76
CA VAL A 101 1.41 -4.39 -18.67
C VAL A 101 2.80 -4.51 -18.08
N ASN A 102 2.94 -4.25 -16.77
CA ASN A 102 4.23 -4.35 -16.09
C ASN A 102 4.78 -5.79 -16.10
N PHE A 103 3.93 -6.75 -15.74
CA PHE A 103 4.28 -8.16 -15.77
C PHE A 103 4.70 -8.66 -17.16
N VAL A 104 3.91 -8.34 -18.20
CA VAL A 104 4.20 -8.76 -19.57
C VAL A 104 5.49 -8.12 -20.07
N SER A 105 5.67 -6.82 -19.84
CA SER A 105 6.86 -6.13 -20.33
C SER A 105 8.14 -6.55 -19.60
N LEU A 106 8.10 -6.83 -18.29
CA LEU A 106 9.25 -7.40 -17.58
C LEU A 106 9.52 -8.85 -17.99
N SER A 107 8.48 -9.65 -18.22
CA SER A 107 8.64 -11.02 -18.71
C SER A 107 9.28 -11.01 -20.10
N LEU A 108 8.83 -10.10 -20.98
CA LEU A 108 9.41 -9.89 -22.30
C LEU A 108 10.86 -9.39 -22.20
N ALA A 109 11.17 -8.48 -21.28
CA ALA A 109 12.55 -8.06 -21.03
C ALA A 109 13.43 -9.24 -20.60
N SER A 110 12.94 -10.13 -19.74
CA SER A 110 13.65 -11.37 -19.38
C SER A 110 13.78 -12.36 -20.53
N LEU A 111 12.78 -12.42 -21.44
CA LEU A 111 12.84 -13.24 -22.65
C LEU A 111 13.89 -12.72 -23.65
N VAL A 112 14.02 -11.40 -23.74
CA VAL A 112 14.89 -10.78 -24.74
C VAL A 112 16.33 -10.70 -24.23
N PHE A 113 16.52 -10.43 -22.94
CA PHE A 113 17.83 -10.20 -22.32
C PHE A 113 18.20 -11.29 -21.34
N ASP A 114 19.28 -12.03 -21.64
CA ASP A 114 19.95 -12.98 -20.73
C ASP A 114 19.06 -14.11 -20.14
N GLY A 115 17.79 -14.21 -20.54
CA GLY A 115 16.89 -15.31 -20.13
C GLY A 115 16.74 -15.42 -18.62
N LEU A 116 17.10 -16.59 -18.09
CA LEU A 116 17.09 -16.85 -16.64
C LEU A 116 18.09 -16.00 -15.85
N ARG A 117 19.12 -15.45 -16.50
CA ARG A 117 20.13 -14.59 -15.87
C ARG A 117 19.80 -13.10 -16.01
N SER A 118 18.59 -12.78 -16.49
CA SER A 118 18.17 -11.40 -16.72
C SER A 118 18.17 -10.58 -15.43
N PRO A 119 18.71 -9.35 -15.45
CA PRO A 119 18.55 -8.39 -14.35
C PRO A 119 17.09 -8.02 -14.06
N ALA A 120 16.15 -8.32 -14.97
CA ALA A 120 14.73 -7.98 -14.82
C ALA A 120 13.97 -8.90 -13.84
N TRP A 121 14.52 -10.07 -13.47
CA TRP A 121 13.84 -11.01 -12.55
C TRP A 121 13.45 -10.39 -11.19
N PRO A 122 14.36 -9.71 -10.47
CA PRO A 122 14.00 -9.01 -9.23
C PRO A 122 12.86 -7.99 -9.39
N LEU A 123 12.76 -7.32 -10.55
CA LEU A 123 11.74 -6.32 -10.80
C LEU A 123 10.33 -6.92 -10.86
N GLN A 124 10.19 -8.22 -11.17
CA GLN A 124 8.88 -8.87 -11.23
C GLN A 124 8.23 -8.96 -9.84
N LEU A 125 9.02 -8.98 -8.75
CA LEU A 125 8.48 -8.92 -7.39
C LEU A 125 7.65 -7.66 -7.16
N TRP A 126 8.06 -6.53 -7.73
CA TRP A 126 7.29 -5.28 -7.67
C TRP A 126 5.90 -5.46 -8.28
N THR A 127 5.79 -6.14 -9.42
CA THR A 127 4.51 -6.37 -10.10
C THR A 127 3.55 -7.20 -9.26
N ILE A 128 4.06 -8.22 -8.57
CA ILE A 128 3.28 -9.09 -7.67
C ILE A 128 2.82 -8.29 -6.45
N VAL A 129 3.71 -7.49 -5.84
CA VAL A 129 3.37 -6.65 -4.69
C VAL A 129 2.29 -5.63 -5.06
N VAL A 130 2.44 -4.94 -6.19
CA VAL A 130 1.44 -3.99 -6.71
C VAL A 130 0.11 -4.70 -6.97
N ALA A 131 0.12 -5.87 -7.61
CA ALA A 131 -1.10 -6.62 -7.90
C ALA A 131 -1.83 -7.09 -6.63
N GLY A 132 -1.08 -7.55 -5.62
CA GLY A 132 -1.64 -8.01 -4.35
C GLY A 132 -2.20 -6.89 -3.49
N THR A 133 -1.51 -5.75 -3.45
CA THR A 133 -1.91 -4.60 -2.63
C THR A 133 -3.08 -3.83 -3.24
N LEU A 134 -3.16 -3.71 -4.57
CA LEU A 134 -4.12 -2.84 -5.24
C LEU A 134 -5.27 -3.56 -5.94
N VAL A 135 -5.03 -4.75 -6.47
CA VAL A 135 -6.03 -5.43 -7.32
C VAL A 135 -6.77 -6.50 -6.53
N SER A 136 -6.04 -7.51 -6.05
CA SER A 136 -6.56 -8.53 -5.12
C SER A 136 -5.44 -9.52 -4.75
N PRO A 137 -5.48 -10.12 -3.55
CA PRO A 137 -4.56 -11.19 -3.18
C PRO A 137 -4.57 -12.38 -4.16
N THR A 138 -5.74 -12.72 -4.70
CA THR A 138 -5.89 -13.80 -5.69
C THR A 138 -5.13 -13.50 -6.99
N ASN A 139 -5.10 -12.23 -7.44
CA ASN A 139 -4.31 -11.87 -8.62
C ASN A 139 -2.81 -11.95 -8.34
N ALA A 140 -2.35 -11.62 -7.13
CA ALA A 140 -0.95 -11.80 -6.75
C ALA A 140 -0.55 -13.28 -6.85
N LEU A 141 -1.36 -14.18 -6.28
CA LEU A 141 -1.14 -15.63 -6.35
C LEU A 141 -1.11 -16.13 -7.80
N ARG A 142 -2.04 -15.66 -8.65
CA ARG A 142 -2.05 -15.99 -10.08
C ARG A 142 -0.78 -15.52 -10.79
N MET A 143 -0.34 -14.29 -10.54
CA MET A 143 0.87 -13.74 -11.16
C MET A 143 2.12 -14.45 -10.66
N THR A 144 2.20 -14.81 -9.37
CA THR A 144 3.27 -15.66 -8.84
C THR A 144 3.29 -17.02 -9.52
N GLY A 145 2.14 -17.68 -9.66
CA GLY A 145 2.04 -18.97 -10.35
C GLY A 145 2.48 -18.88 -11.82
N LEU A 146 2.03 -17.83 -12.53
CA LEU A 146 2.46 -17.55 -13.90
C LEU A 146 3.96 -17.27 -13.99
N LEU A 147 4.51 -16.54 -13.03
CA LEU A 147 5.94 -16.22 -12.99
C LEU A 147 6.81 -17.45 -12.78
N VAL A 148 6.43 -18.29 -11.83
CA VAL A 148 7.12 -19.56 -11.56
C VAL A 148 7.01 -20.48 -12.77
N GLY A 149 5.80 -20.62 -13.34
CA GLY A 149 5.58 -21.41 -14.56
C GLY A 149 6.41 -20.90 -15.73
N TYR A 150 6.48 -19.57 -15.92
CA TYR A 150 7.29 -18.93 -16.95
C TYR A 150 8.79 -19.19 -16.74
N GLY A 151 9.28 -19.08 -15.51
CA GLY A 151 10.68 -19.39 -15.17
C GLY A 151 11.03 -20.86 -15.43
N ILE A 152 10.17 -21.79 -15.03
CA ILE A 152 10.35 -23.22 -15.29
C ILE A 152 10.34 -23.49 -16.80
N LEU A 153 9.41 -22.89 -17.54
CA LEU A 153 9.32 -23.03 -18.99
C LEU A 153 10.60 -22.54 -19.67
N LEU A 154 11.10 -21.35 -19.31
CA LEU A 154 12.37 -20.84 -19.82
C LEU A 154 13.55 -21.74 -19.47
N ALA A 155 13.57 -22.32 -18.26
CA ALA A 155 14.61 -23.25 -17.85
C ALA A 155 14.60 -24.53 -18.68
N LEU A 156 13.42 -25.10 -18.94
CA LEU A 156 13.26 -26.29 -19.78
C LEU A 156 13.65 -26.01 -21.23
N LEU A 157 13.14 -24.93 -21.82
CA LEU A 157 13.45 -24.55 -23.20
C LEU A 157 14.94 -24.23 -23.38
N GLY A 158 15.56 -23.58 -22.39
CA GLY A 158 17.01 -23.32 -22.38
C GLY A 158 17.82 -24.61 -22.24
N ARG A 159 17.38 -25.55 -21.41
CA ARG A 159 18.05 -26.86 -21.22
C ARG A 159 17.98 -27.75 -22.46
N ILE A 160 16.87 -27.70 -23.20
CA ILE A 160 16.67 -28.48 -24.44
C ILE A 160 17.33 -27.77 -25.65
N GLY A 161 17.83 -26.54 -25.48
CA GLY A 161 18.48 -25.75 -26.54
C GLY A 161 17.51 -25.11 -27.53
N VAL A 162 16.20 -25.20 -27.28
CA VAL A 162 15.15 -24.55 -28.11
C VAL A 162 15.19 -23.04 -27.94
N TYR A 163 15.64 -22.55 -26.79
CA TYR A 163 15.65 -21.14 -26.45
C TYR A 163 17.05 -20.66 -26.09
N VAL A 164 17.51 -19.63 -26.80
CA VAL A 164 18.70 -18.85 -26.50
C VAL A 164 18.29 -17.38 -26.49
N PRO A 165 18.64 -16.59 -25.46
CA PRO A 165 18.26 -15.18 -25.41
C PRO A 165 18.88 -14.43 -26.61
N PRO A 166 18.08 -13.64 -27.35
CA PRO A 166 18.54 -12.96 -28.55
C PRO A 166 19.53 -11.82 -28.25
N LEU A 167 19.41 -11.19 -27.08
CA LEU A 167 20.28 -10.11 -26.64
C LEU A 167 20.96 -10.44 -25.32
N SER A 168 22.16 -9.90 -25.16
CA SER A 168 22.96 -10.00 -23.93
C SER A 168 23.29 -8.60 -23.44
N VAL A 169 23.20 -8.39 -22.13
CA VAL A 169 23.68 -7.15 -21.49
C VAL A 169 25.22 -7.14 -21.44
N GLY A 170 25.87 -8.27 -21.74
CA GLY A 170 27.33 -8.38 -21.82
C GLY A 170 27.99 -8.29 -20.43
N PRO A 171 29.20 -7.72 -20.32
CA PRO A 171 29.92 -7.61 -19.05
C PRO A 171 29.20 -6.70 -18.04
N GLY A 172 28.34 -5.79 -18.50
CA GLY A 172 27.52 -4.94 -17.64
C GLY A 172 26.41 -5.66 -16.87
N ARG A 173 26.16 -6.95 -17.14
CA ARG A 173 25.06 -7.71 -16.53
C ARG A 173 25.11 -7.75 -15.01
N GLU A 174 26.29 -7.99 -14.43
CA GLU A 174 26.41 -8.10 -12.96
C GLU A 174 26.09 -6.77 -12.29
N ILE A 175 26.60 -5.67 -12.85
CA ILE A 175 26.30 -4.32 -12.38
C ILE A 175 24.81 -4.02 -12.52
N ALA A 176 24.19 -4.36 -13.65
CA ALA A 176 22.76 -4.20 -13.86
C ALA A 176 21.93 -4.98 -12.82
N THR A 177 22.30 -6.24 -12.57
CA THR A 177 21.62 -7.09 -11.58
C THR A 177 21.72 -6.51 -10.17
N ILE A 178 22.91 -6.06 -9.76
CA ILE A 178 23.13 -5.42 -8.46
C ILE A 178 22.30 -4.13 -8.38
N ALA A 179 22.39 -3.26 -9.38
CA ALA A 179 21.67 -2.00 -9.42
C ALA A 179 20.15 -2.23 -9.34
N PHE A 180 19.60 -3.15 -10.13
CA PHE A 180 18.15 -3.40 -10.16
C PHE A 180 17.68 -4.05 -8.86
N THR A 181 18.49 -4.93 -8.28
CA THR A 181 18.20 -5.51 -6.95
C THR A 181 18.19 -4.43 -5.88
N MET A 182 19.16 -3.50 -5.89
CA MET A 182 19.20 -2.38 -4.93
C MET A 182 18.04 -1.42 -5.12
N ILE A 183 17.72 -1.05 -6.37
CA ILE A 183 16.56 -0.22 -6.69
C ILE A 183 15.28 -0.89 -6.21
N MET A 184 15.14 -2.21 -6.42
CA MET A 184 13.99 -2.99 -5.95
C MET A 184 13.93 -3.00 -4.42
N LEU A 185 15.03 -3.32 -3.73
CA LEU A 185 15.09 -3.39 -2.27
C LEU A 185 14.73 -2.04 -1.63
N VAL A 186 15.29 -0.93 -2.14
CA VAL A 186 14.98 0.41 -1.65
C VAL A 186 13.53 0.77 -1.93
N SER A 187 13.01 0.50 -3.13
CA SER A 187 11.65 0.87 -3.52
C SER A 187 10.60 0.03 -2.77
N THR A 188 10.73 -1.30 -2.81
CA THR A 188 9.80 -2.25 -2.18
C THR A 188 9.94 -2.23 -0.66
N GLY A 189 11.17 -2.22 -0.13
CA GLY A 189 11.42 -2.13 1.31
C GLY A 189 10.91 -0.81 1.89
N GLY A 190 11.16 0.31 1.19
CA GLY A 190 10.62 1.62 1.57
C GLY A 190 9.09 1.65 1.54
N LEU A 191 8.47 1.10 0.50
CA LEU A 191 7.02 0.98 0.40
C LEU A 191 6.44 0.11 1.52
N LEU A 192 6.95 -1.11 1.71
CA LEU A 192 6.42 -2.03 2.73
C LEU A 192 6.57 -1.44 4.14
N THR A 193 7.69 -0.78 4.42
CA THR A 193 7.90 -0.07 5.69
C THR A 193 6.89 1.05 5.87
N TYR A 194 6.67 1.85 4.82
CA TYR A 194 5.67 2.91 4.83
C TYR A 194 4.25 2.37 5.09
N LEU A 195 3.86 1.30 4.39
CA LEU A 195 2.54 0.68 4.56
C LEU A 195 2.36 0.06 5.95
N ASN A 196 3.38 -0.64 6.44
CA ASN A 196 3.34 -1.27 7.76
C ASN A 196 3.24 -0.21 8.86
N MET A 197 4.10 0.82 8.83
CA MET A 197 4.08 1.90 9.81
C MET A 197 2.74 2.64 9.79
N ARG A 198 2.19 2.91 8.60
CA ARG A 198 0.88 3.55 8.48
C ARG A 198 -0.25 2.68 9.06
N SER A 199 -0.27 1.39 8.73
CA SER A 199 -1.24 0.45 9.27
C SER A 199 -1.18 0.37 10.80
N LEU A 200 0.04 0.35 11.36
CA LEU A 200 0.26 0.36 12.82
C LEU A 200 -0.22 1.67 13.45
N GLN A 201 0.07 2.81 12.83
CA GLN A 201 -0.40 4.11 13.32
C GLN A 201 -1.93 4.22 13.31
N ASP A 202 -2.58 3.74 12.24
CA ASP A 202 -4.04 3.73 12.13
C ASP A 202 -4.66 2.77 13.16
N ALA A 203 -4.07 1.59 13.38
CA ALA A 203 -4.50 0.65 14.42
C ALA A 203 -4.34 1.24 15.83
N LEU A 204 -3.22 1.90 16.12
CA LEU A 204 -2.98 2.57 17.41
C LEU A 204 -3.95 3.72 17.64
N LYS A 205 -4.28 4.51 16.62
CA LYS A 205 -5.28 5.57 16.72
C LYS A 205 -6.66 5.01 17.02
N ARG A 206 -7.08 3.94 16.32
CA ARG A 206 -8.35 3.25 16.58
C ARG A 206 -8.40 2.71 17.99
N LEU A 207 -7.33 2.05 18.44
CA LEU A 207 -7.24 1.52 19.79
C LEU A 207 -7.37 2.61 20.85
N ARG A 208 -6.68 3.75 20.68
CA ARG A 208 -6.80 4.91 21.59
C ARG A 208 -8.22 5.48 21.60
N ALA A 209 -8.86 5.63 20.44
CA ALA A 209 -10.23 6.12 20.35
C ALA A 209 -11.20 5.18 21.08
N THR A 210 -11.09 3.86 20.86
CA THR A 210 -11.93 2.87 21.55
C THR A 210 -11.68 2.83 23.06
N THR A 211 -10.42 2.99 23.51
CA THR A 211 -10.11 3.10 24.94
C THR A 211 -10.75 4.35 25.55
N GLN A 212 -10.70 5.49 24.86
CA GLN A 212 -11.32 6.72 25.33
C GLN A 212 -12.85 6.59 25.41
N GLU A 213 -13.49 6.02 24.39
CA GLU A 213 -14.94 5.75 24.42
C GLU A 213 -15.35 4.83 25.59
N LEU A 214 -14.54 3.79 25.87
CA LEU A 214 -14.78 2.91 27.01
C LEU A 214 -14.64 3.62 28.36
N GLU A 215 -13.67 4.52 28.50
CA GLU A 215 -13.51 5.33 29.71
C GLU A 215 -14.70 6.29 29.90
N GLU A 216 -15.18 6.91 28.83
CA GLU A 216 -16.35 7.79 28.85
C GLU A 216 -17.63 7.01 29.24
N GLN A 217 -17.84 5.82 28.66
CA GLN A 217 -18.97 4.95 29.01
C GLN A 217 -18.88 4.48 30.46
N ARG A 218 -17.69 4.11 30.94
CA ARG A 218 -17.48 3.70 32.33
C ARG A 218 -17.84 4.83 33.30
N ARG A 219 -17.38 6.05 33.05
CA ARG A 219 -17.73 7.23 33.87
C ARG A 219 -19.23 7.48 33.88
N SER A 220 -19.88 7.43 32.71
CA SER A 220 -21.34 7.60 32.62
C SER A 220 -22.10 6.54 33.43
N LEU A 221 -21.64 5.30 33.41
CA LEU A 221 -22.24 4.22 34.20
C LEU A 221 -22.01 4.42 35.70
N GLU A 222 -20.81 4.83 36.11
CA GLU A 222 -20.49 5.16 37.50
C GLU A 222 -21.40 6.29 38.01
N ASP A 223 -21.60 7.35 37.22
CA ASP A 223 -22.51 8.46 37.54
C ASP A 223 -23.97 8.00 37.64
N GLN A 224 -24.43 7.15 36.72
CA GLN A 224 -25.80 6.60 36.74
C GLN A 224 -26.03 5.71 37.97
N VAL A 225 -25.05 4.88 38.34
CA VAL A 225 -25.12 4.04 39.53
C VAL A 225 -25.15 4.90 40.79
N ALA A 226 -24.32 5.93 40.88
CA ALA A 226 -24.32 6.87 42.01
C ALA A 226 -25.68 7.59 42.13
N ALA A 227 -26.23 8.08 41.01
CA ALA A 227 -27.53 8.74 40.98
C ALA A 227 -28.67 7.81 41.43
N ARG A 228 -28.71 6.58 40.92
CA ARG A 228 -29.73 5.59 41.34
C ARG A 228 -29.59 5.19 42.79
N THR A 229 -28.37 5.05 43.29
CA THR A 229 -28.13 4.70 44.69
C THR A 229 -28.59 5.82 45.63
N ALA A 230 -28.35 7.09 45.26
CA ALA A 230 -28.85 8.25 46.00
C ALA A 230 -30.38 8.35 45.99
N ASP A 231 -31.03 8.09 44.84
CA ASP A 231 -32.49 8.09 44.75
C ASP A 231 -33.12 6.97 45.58
N LEU A 232 -32.56 5.75 45.51
CA LEU A 232 -33.01 4.62 46.34
C LEU A 232 -32.85 4.92 47.83
N ALA A 233 -31.72 5.46 48.27
CA ALA A 233 -31.50 5.83 49.66
C ALA A 233 -32.53 6.88 50.14
N ARG A 234 -32.85 7.87 49.29
CA ARG A 234 -33.85 8.90 49.59
C ARG A 234 -35.26 8.30 49.72
N ARG A 235 -35.64 7.38 48.83
CA ARG A 235 -36.95 6.70 48.89
C ARG A 235 -37.07 5.80 50.12
N THR A 236 -36.01 5.07 50.48
CA THR A 236 -36.00 4.25 51.69
C THR A 236 -36.20 5.11 52.94
N ALA A 237 -35.50 6.24 53.05
CA ALA A 237 -35.67 7.18 54.17
C ALA A 237 -37.11 7.74 54.23
N GLN A 238 -37.73 8.02 53.08
CA GLN A 238 -39.14 8.45 53.01
C GLN A 238 -40.10 7.35 53.46
N LEU A 239 -39.88 6.10 53.03
CA LEU A 239 -40.70 4.96 53.43
C LEU A 239 -40.57 4.67 54.93
N GLU A 240 -39.37 4.78 55.49
CA GLU A 240 -39.11 4.58 56.91
C GLU A 240 -39.78 5.68 57.77
N ALA A 241 -39.70 6.94 57.32
CA ALA A 241 -40.43 8.03 57.94
C ALA A 241 -41.96 7.82 57.87
N ALA A 242 -42.49 7.40 56.72
CA ALA A 242 -43.91 7.11 56.54
C ALA A 242 -44.37 5.94 57.44
N ALA A 243 -43.57 4.88 57.54
CA ALA A 243 -43.84 3.75 58.44
C ALA A 243 -43.84 4.18 59.91
N THR A 244 -42.94 5.07 60.31
CA THR A 244 -42.86 5.61 61.67
C THR A 244 -44.10 6.44 62.01
N VAL A 245 -44.55 7.30 61.09
CA VAL A 245 -45.78 8.09 61.25
C VAL A 245 -47.01 7.19 61.32
N ALA A 246 -47.12 6.19 60.44
CA ALA A 246 -48.23 5.23 60.46
C ALA A 246 -48.29 4.45 61.78
N ARG A 247 -47.13 4.06 62.33
CA ARG A 247 -47.05 3.36 63.62
C ARG A 247 -47.53 4.23 64.78
N ARG A 248 -47.07 5.49 64.84
CA ARG A 248 -47.55 6.45 65.86
C ARG A 248 -49.03 6.79 65.73
N ALA A 249 -49.55 6.88 64.51
CA ALA A 249 -50.98 7.12 64.28
C ALA A 249 -51.85 5.93 64.74
N ALA A 250 -51.37 4.70 64.56
CA ALA A 250 -52.04 3.51 65.08
C ALA A 250 -52.05 3.48 66.61
N GLU A 251 -50.93 3.80 67.27
CA GLU A 251 -50.86 3.89 68.74
C GLU A 251 -51.83 4.93 69.33
N ILE A 252 -52.10 6.03 68.62
CA ILE A 252 -53.07 7.05 69.06
C ILE A 252 -54.53 6.58 68.87
N ARG A 253 -54.80 5.73 67.87
CA ARG A 253 -56.15 5.24 67.56
C ARG A 253 -56.61 4.12 68.49
N ASP A 254 -55.68 3.40 69.12
CA ASP A 254 -55.95 2.34 70.09
C ASP A 254 -56.18 2.85 71.53
N LEU A 255 -56.08 4.17 71.76
CA LEU A 255 -56.46 4.87 73.01
C LEU A 255 -57.86 5.48 72.90
#